data_AF-A0A4W6DM59-F1
#
_entry.id   AF-A0A4W6DM59-F1
#
_cell.length_a   1.000
_cell.length_b   1.000
_cell.length_c   1.000
_cell.angle_alpha   90.00
_cell.angle_beta   90.00
_cell.angle_gamma   90.00
#
_symmetry.space_group_name_H-M   'P 1'
#
loop_
_entity.id
_entity.type
_entity.pdbx_description
1 polymer ?
#
loop_
_entity_poly.entity_id
_entity_poly.type
_entity_poly.pdbx_seq_one_letter_code
_entity_poly.pdbx_strand_id
1 'polypeptide(L)'
;MEVTRKNYKDCLNTVYSAIEEADFLAIDGEFSGISDGPNVSALTNGLDTPEERYTKLKKHSMDFLLFQFGLCTFKYDQAQYITKPFNFYIFPKPFNRTSPDIKFICQSSSIDFLASQGFDFNKVFCHGIPYLNQEEEAQLREQTEERRNQHANGVGTPSFISPSSSKGPAHVPEEHKDFINRVIEKVEALFTNAEKTLDLEPCTGFQRKLIYQTLNWKFPKGLHVETVETEKVRTCFILTSLASCVVMCKIMDVIFCEELNDAVGFSRVIHAISKSGKLVVGHNMLLDVMHTIHQFYCPLPEDLQDFKEVTMCVFPRILDTKLMASTQPFKELITNTSLAELEKQLKESPFKSPQVATAEGFPSYDTAQEQLHEAGYDAYITGLCFISMANYLGSFLTPPKAYISARSKLIEPFFNKLFLMRIIDIPYLNITGPDLQPKRDHVLYVTFPKEWKTSDLYQLFSAFGNIQVSWIDDTSAFVSLSQTDQVQIAMNTSRYAESYRIQTYAEYIQGKQQEKEKLGQTTKTWGEDGWVKPHYRIFCRYPQFLFILLYVWPNFCSRGLRKRSISPVQGEQGSGEPLITDGWSHYSYPDSTGSKKMKTDGV
;
A
#
# COMPACT_ATOMS: atom_id res chain seq x y z
N MET A 1 3.24 -15.11 15.61
CA MET A 1 1.84 -15.54 15.39
C MET A 1 1.50 -15.35 13.93
N GLU A 2 0.99 -16.38 13.27
CA GLU A 2 0.61 -16.35 11.86
C GLU A 2 -0.78 -15.73 11.67
N VAL A 3 -0.85 -14.57 11.01
CA VAL A 3 -2.10 -13.83 10.80
C VAL A 3 -2.44 -13.76 9.32
N THR A 4 -3.58 -14.34 8.97
CA THR A 4 -4.13 -14.40 7.60
C THR A 4 -5.55 -13.86 7.62
N ARG A 5 -6.19 -13.70 6.46
CA ARG A 5 -7.59 -13.27 6.34
C ARG A 5 -8.56 -14.09 7.19
N LYS A 6 -8.26 -15.38 7.45
CA LYS A 6 -9.13 -16.29 8.21
C LYS A 6 -9.22 -15.94 9.69
N ASN A 7 -8.12 -15.51 10.31
CA ASN A 7 -8.02 -15.25 11.75
C ASN A 7 -7.76 -13.78 12.09
N TYR A 8 -7.56 -12.92 11.08
CA TYR A 8 -7.23 -11.50 11.28
C TYR A 8 -8.19 -10.78 12.24
N LYS A 9 -9.50 -10.98 12.07
CA LYS A 9 -10.54 -10.33 12.86
C LYS A 9 -10.49 -10.73 14.33
N ASP A 10 -10.30 -12.02 14.59
CA ASP A 10 -10.22 -12.57 15.95
C ASP A 10 -8.92 -12.11 16.65
N CYS A 11 -7.83 -12.02 15.90
CA CYS A 11 -6.52 -11.59 16.40
C CYS A 11 -6.41 -10.07 16.60
N LEU A 12 -7.28 -9.25 15.98
CA LEU A 12 -7.07 -7.81 15.90
C LEU A 12 -7.05 -7.10 17.26
N ASN A 13 -7.91 -7.50 18.19
CA ASN A 13 -7.91 -6.96 19.55
C ASN A 13 -6.60 -7.29 20.29
N THR A 14 -6.07 -8.50 20.08
CA THR A 14 -4.78 -8.92 20.62
C THR A 14 -3.64 -8.08 20.05
N VAL A 15 -3.67 -7.79 18.75
CA VAL A 15 -2.69 -6.90 18.08
C VAL A 15 -2.76 -5.49 18.65
N TYR A 16 -3.96 -4.91 18.80
CA TYR A 16 -4.11 -3.58 19.38
C TYR A 16 -3.62 -3.51 20.82
N SER A 17 -3.97 -4.49 21.65
CA SER A 17 -3.47 -4.57 23.03
C SER A 17 -1.95 -4.67 23.07
N ALA A 18 -1.34 -5.51 22.22
CA ALA A 18 0.11 -5.65 22.12
C ALA A 18 0.80 -4.34 21.68
N ILE A 19 0.22 -3.61 20.71
CA ILE A 19 0.71 -2.31 20.28
C ILE A 19 0.56 -1.29 21.41
N GLU A 20 -0.56 -1.28 22.15
CA GLU A 20 -0.87 -0.31 23.20
C GLU A 20 0.00 -0.47 24.45
N GLU A 21 0.38 -1.69 24.82
CA GLU A 21 1.18 -1.92 26.02
C GLU A 21 2.70 -1.87 25.81
N ALA A 22 3.17 -1.94 24.56
CA ALA A 22 4.59 -2.00 24.24
C ALA A 22 5.37 -0.72 24.61
N ASP A 23 6.67 -0.85 24.87
CA ASP A 23 7.56 0.31 24.98
C ASP A 23 8.00 0.79 23.60
N PHE A 24 8.28 -0.15 22.70
CA PHE A 24 8.63 0.07 21.30
C PHE A 24 8.20 -1.13 20.45
N LEU A 25 8.23 -0.93 19.13
CA LEU A 25 7.85 -1.90 18.12
C LEU A 25 9.05 -2.14 17.21
N ALA A 26 9.25 -3.37 16.73
CA ALA A 26 10.15 -3.66 15.63
C ALA A 26 9.36 -4.20 14.45
N ILE A 27 9.74 -3.80 13.24
CA ILE A 27 9.07 -4.20 12.00
C ILE A 27 10.09 -4.65 10.96
N ASP A 28 9.60 -5.49 10.05
CA ASP A 28 10.32 -5.96 8.87
C ASP A 28 9.28 -6.38 7.80
N GLY A 29 9.65 -6.41 6.53
CA GLY A 29 8.75 -6.74 5.44
C GLY A 29 9.40 -7.65 4.40
N GLU A 30 8.64 -8.64 3.94
CA GLU A 30 9.02 -9.44 2.78
C GLU A 30 8.32 -8.95 1.51
N PHE A 31 9.09 -8.87 0.43
CA PHE A 31 8.67 -8.28 -0.84
C PHE A 31 8.60 -9.32 -1.97
N SER A 32 7.72 -9.10 -2.94
CA SER A 32 7.69 -9.89 -4.17
C SER A 32 8.92 -9.69 -5.07
N GLY A 33 9.74 -8.68 -4.77
CA GLY A 33 11.01 -8.37 -5.43
C GLY A 33 11.61 -7.08 -4.90
N ILE A 34 12.80 -6.72 -5.39
CA ILE A 34 13.57 -5.57 -4.90
C ILE A 34 13.70 -4.49 -5.97
N SER A 35 13.96 -4.88 -7.22
CA SER A 35 14.11 -3.93 -8.32
C SER A 35 13.79 -4.53 -9.68
N ASP A 36 13.11 -3.75 -10.52
CA ASP A 36 12.85 -4.02 -11.94
C ASP A 36 13.84 -3.28 -12.88
N GLY A 37 14.71 -2.46 -12.29
CA GLY A 37 15.61 -1.55 -12.98
C GLY A 37 16.91 -2.22 -13.44
N PRO A 38 17.86 -1.43 -13.98
CA PRO A 38 19.21 -1.93 -14.29
C PRO A 38 19.87 -2.53 -13.03
N ASN A 39 20.93 -3.34 -13.21
CA ASN A 39 21.66 -4.02 -12.13
C ASN A 39 21.75 -3.18 -10.83
N VAL A 40 21.64 -3.83 -9.67
CA VAL A 40 21.59 -3.19 -8.34
C VAL A 40 22.61 -2.05 -8.16
N SER A 41 23.80 -2.15 -8.75
CA SER A 41 24.82 -1.09 -8.74
C SER A 41 24.38 0.24 -9.35
N ALA A 42 23.56 0.24 -10.39
CA ALA A 42 23.03 1.45 -11.04
C ALA A 42 21.89 2.08 -10.22
N LEU A 43 21.05 1.23 -9.59
CA LEU A 43 19.98 1.67 -8.69
C LEU A 43 20.54 2.30 -7.41
N THR A 44 21.64 1.72 -6.89
CA THR A 44 22.32 2.19 -5.67
C THR A 44 23.64 2.88 -6.00
N ASN A 45 23.63 3.84 -6.92
CA ASN A 45 24.87 4.54 -7.30
C ASN A 45 25.42 5.30 -6.08
N GLY A 46 26.71 5.13 -5.81
CA GLY A 46 27.36 5.68 -4.62
C GLY A 46 27.42 7.20 -4.56
N LEU A 47 27.20 7.88 -5.69
CA LEU A 47 27.15 9.33 -5.81
C LEU A 47 25.73 9.87 -6.01
N ASP A 48 24.70 9.06 -5.78
CA ASP A 48 23.33 9.59 -5.77
C ASP A 48 23.19 10.66 -4.68
N THR A 49 22.43 11.72 -4.99
CA THR A 49 21.80 12.55 -3.96
C THR A 49 20.64 11.77 -3.31
N PRO A 50 20.20 12.13 -2.09
CA PRO A 50 19.05 11.50 -1.46
C PRO A 50 17.77 11.58 -2.34
N GLU A 51 17.57 12.70 -3.04
CA GLU A 51 16.47 12.92 -3.98
C GLU A 51 16.52 11.94 -5.16
N GLU A 52 17.69 11.78 -5.78
CA GLU A 52 17.88 10.84 -6.89
C GLU A 52 17.67 9.41 -6.43
N ARG A 53 18.18 9.07 -5.23
CA ARG A 53 17.96 7.74 -4.65
C ARG A 53 16.48 7.46 -4.46
N TYR A 54 15.76 8.40 -3.85
CA TYR A 54 14.32 8.28 -3.65
C TYR A 54 13.58 8.11 -4.98
N THR A 55 13.89 8.94 -5.98
CA THR A 55 13.27 8.87 -7.31
C THR A 55 13.51 7.51 -7.98
N LYS A 56 14.74 7.00 -7.90
CA LYS A 56 15.10 5.68 -8.44
C LYS A 56 14.33 4.56 -7.75
N LEU A 57 14.29 4.55 -6.41
CA LEU A 57 13.57 3.52 -5.65
C LEU A 57 12.05 3.61 -5.88
N LYS A 58 11.48 4.82 -5.92
CA LYS A 58 10.07 5.02 -6.24
C LYS A 58 9.73 4.42 -7.60
N LYS A 59 10.55 4.69 -8.61
CA LYS A 59 10.33 4.23 -9.98
C LYS A 59 10.54 2.71 -10.16
N HIS A 60 11.54 2.13 -9.49
CA HIS A 60 12.00 0.78 -9.79
C HIS A 60 11.69 -0.27 -8.72
N SER A 61 11.16 0.15 -7.56
CA SER A 61 10.89 -0.76 -6.44
C SER A 61 9.42 -0.75 -6.00
N MET A 62 8.63 0.28 -6.29
CA MET A 62 7.26 0.37 -5.75
C MET A 62 6.21 -0.47 -6.50
N ASP A 63 6.56 -1.02 -7.67
CA ASP A 63 5.71 -2.00 -8.37
C ASP A 63 5.77 -3.41 -7.74
N PHE A 64 6.68 -3.63 -6.79
CA PHE A 64 6.72 -4.85 -5.97
C PHE A 64 5.78 -4.73 -4.77
N LEU A 65 5.25 -5.87 -4.35
CA LEU A 65 4.29 -5.98 -3.27
C LEU A 65 4.99 -6.32 -1.95
N LEU A 66 4.62 -5.63 -0.87
CA LEU A 66 4.92 -6.06 0.50
C LEU A 66 3.81 -7.01 0.91
N PHE A 67 4.10 -8.31 0.92
CA PHE A 67 3.07 -9.34 1.12
C PHE A 67 3.15 -10.09 2.44
N GLN A 68 4.22 -9.87 3.21
CA GLN A 68 4.35 -10.31 4.59
C GLN A 68 4.87 -9.13 5.40
N PHE A 69 4.15 -8.75 6.44
CA PHE A 69 4.57 -7.71 7.37
C PHE A 69 4.86 -8.35 8.73
N GLY A 70 6.10 -8.22 9.18
CA GLY A 70 6.57 -8.63 10.48
C GLY A 70 6.36 -7.53 11.50
N LEU A 71 5.78 -7.87 12.65
CA LEU A 71 5.67 -6.97 13.79
C LEU A 71 6.06 -7.73 15.05
N CYS A 72 7.07 -7.24 15.76
CA CYS A 72 7.37 -7.72 17.10
C CYS A 72 7.23 -6.58 18.10
N THR A 73 6.38 -6.76 19.11
CA THR A 73 6.22 -5.78 20.19
C THR A 73 7.14 -6.14 21.37
N PHE A 74 7.68 -5.11 22.03
CA PHE A 74 8.59 -5.27 23.17
C PHE A 74 8.10 -4.44 24.35
N LYS A 75 7.91 -5.09 25.50
CA LYS A 75 7.54 -4.46 26.76
C LYS A 75 8.54 -4.86 27.83
N TYR A 76 9.16 -3.89 28.50
CA TYR A 76 10.07 -4.18 29.60
C TYR A 76 9.29 -4.40 30.90
N ASP A 77 9.46 -5.58 31.51
CA ASP A 77 8.83 -5.94 32.77
C ASP A 77 9.84 -6.65 33.69
N GLN A 78 9.94 -6.21 34.94
CA GLN A 78 10.74 -6.84 36.01
C GLN A 78 12.12 -7.39 35.57
N ALA A 79 12.91 -6.57 34.87
CA ALA A 79 14.25 -6.88 34.38
C ALA A 79 14.37 -7.78 33.14
N GLN A 80 13.26 -8.09 32.46
CA GLN A 80 13.25 -8.79 31.17
C GLN A 80 12.34 -8.08 30.15
N TYR A 81 12.51 -8.39 28.87
CA TYR A 81 11.57 -7.96 27.83
C TYR A 81 10.57 -9.07 27.53
N ILE A 82 9.29 -8.71 27.49
CA ILE A 82 8.20 -9.57 27.04
C ILE A 82 7.93 -9.25 25.57
N THR A 83 7.97 -10.27 24.71
CA THR A 83 7.78 -10.13 23.26
C THR A 83 6.51 -10.78 22.75
N LYS A 84 5.92 -10.15 21.71
CA LYS A 84 4.77 -10.67 20.96
C LYS A 84 5.02 -10.51 19.45
N PRO A 85 5.50 -11.56 18.76
CA PRO A 85 5.74 -11.53 17.33
C PRO A 85 4.48 -11.87 16.52
N PHE A 86 4.32 -11.21 15.36
CA PHE A 86 3.23 -11.38 14.41
C PHE A 86 3.77 -11.39 12.97
N ASN A 87 3.24 -12.27 12.15
CA ASN A 87 3.41 -12.31 10.69
C ASN A 87 2.07 -12.06 10.03
N PHE A 88 1.92 -10.93 9.36
CA PHE A 88 0.70 -10.61 8.61
C PHE A 88 0.90 -10.92 7.15
N TYR A 89 0.11 -11.84 6.60
CA TYR A 89 0.09 -12.13 5.17
C TYR A 89 -0.92 -11.22 4.48
N ILE A 90 -0.47 -10.43 3.52
CA ILE A 90 -1.22 -9.30 2.96
C ILE A 90 -1.32 -9.46 1.46
N PHE A 91 -2.50 -9.19 0.90
CA PHE A 91 -2.71 -9.28 -0.55
C PHE A 91 -3.81 -8.31 -1.00
N PRO A 92 -3.62 -7.53 -2.09
CA PRO A 92 -4.59 -6.55 -2.58
C PRO A 92 -5.77 -7.23 -3.29
N LYS A 93 -6.55 -8.01 -2.54
CA LYS A 93 -7.77 -8.64 -3.04
C LYS A 93 -8.81 -7.55 -3.35
N PRO A 94 -9.30 -7.43 -4.59
CA PRO A 94 -10.36 -6.48 -4.92
C PRO A 94 -11.59 -6.75 -4.05
N PHE A 95 -12.11 -5.70 -3.40
CA PHE A 95 -13.29 -5.80 -2.53
C PHE A 95 -14.56 -6.10 -3.33
N ASN A 96 -14.74 -5.42 -4.46
CA ASN A 96 -15.86 -5.65 -5.38
C ASN A 96 -15.40 -5.46 -6.85
N ARG A 97 -16.32 -5.66 -7.80
CA ARG A 97 -16.02 -5.54 -9.25
C ARG A 97 -15.63 -4.12 -9.70
N THR A 98 -15.94 -3.10 -8.89
CA THR A 98 -15.61 -1.70 -9.17
C THR A 98 -14.33 -1.25 -8.46
N SER A 99 -13.78 -2.08 -7.56
CA SER A 99 -12.52 -1.81 -6.89
C SER A 99 -11.35 -1.88 -7.88
N PRO A 100 -10.26 -1.12 -7.63
CA PRO A 100 -9.03 -1.24 -8.40
C PRO A 100 -8.51 -2.68 -8.40
N ASP A 101 -8.11 -3.16 -9.57
CA ASP A 101 -7.44 -4.45 -9.75
C ASP A 101 -5.93 -4.19 -9.81
N ILE A 102 -5.28 -4.32 -8.65
CA ILE A 102 -3.87 -3.97 -8.47
C ILE A 102 -2.98 -4.99 -9.21
N LYS A 103 -2.09 -4.47 -10.05
CA LYS A 103 -1.05 -5.25 -10.74
C LYS A 103 0.27 -5.01 -10.03
N PHE A 104 1.00 -6.08 -9.76
CA PHE A 104 2.31 -6.03 -9.12
C PHE A 104 3.28 -6.95 -9.86
N ILE A 105 4.57 -6.70 -9.67
CA ILE A 105 5.65 -7.47 -10.30
C ILE A 105 6.21 -8.48 -9.28
N CYS A 106 6.67 -9.62 -9.78
CA CYS A 106 7.44 -10.60 -9.01
C CYS A 106 8.83 -10.74 -9.62
N GLN A 107 9.87 -10.67 -8.79
CA GLN A 107 11.25 -10.90 -9.20
C GLN A 107 11.59 -12.37 -8.95
N SER A 108 11.95 -13.11 -10.01
CA SER A 108 12.17 -14.56 -9.93
C SER A 108 13.17 -14.96 -8.84
N SER A 109 14.28 -14.22 -8.68
CA SER A 109 15.28 -14.53 -7.65
C SER A 109 14.80 -14.29 -6.22
N SER A 110 13.93 -13.29 -6.00
CA SER A 110 13.34 -13.03 -4.67
C SER A 110 12.31 -14.11 -4.31
N ILE A 111 11.49 -14.53 -5.27
CA ILE A 111 10.53 -15.62 -5.07
C ILE A 111 11.23 -16.96 -4.81
N ASP A 112 12.28 -17.28 -5.58
CA ASP A 112 13.09 -18.50 -5.37
C ASP A 112 13.79 -18.48 -4.00
N PHE A 113 14.33 -17.33 -3.61
CA PHE A 113 14.92 -17.14 -2.29
C PHE A 113 13.92 -17.41 -1.17
N LEU A 114 12.75 -16.77 -1.18
CA LEU A 114 11.71 -17.00 -0.17
C LEU A 114 11.20 -18.46 -0.17
N ALA A 115 11.07 -19.08 -1.35
CA ALA A 115 10.72 -20.50 -1.46
C ALA A 115 11.77 -21.39 -0.77
N SER A 116 13.07 -21.08 -0.93
CA SER A 116 14.17 -21.81 -0.30
C SER A 116 14.17 -21.70 1.24
N GLN A 117 13.58 -20.64 1.79
CA GLN A 117 13.42 -20.40 3.23
C GLN A 117 12.11 -21.00 3.78
N GLY A 118 11.32 -21.68 2.96
CA GLY A 118 10.07 -22.33 3.38
C GLY A 118 8.85 -21.41 3.42
N PHE A 119 8.90 -20.25 2.74
CA PHE A 119 7.77 -19.32 2.66
C PHE A 119 6.55 -19.96 1.98
N ASP A 120 5.38 -19.90 2.64
CA ASP A 120 4.12 -20.41 2.08
C ASP A 120 3.35 -19.33 1.33
N PHE A 121 3.53 -19.29 0.01
CA PHE A 121 2.84 -18.36 -0.88
C PHE A 121 1.30 -18.51 -0.87
N ASN A 122 0.75 -19.65 -0.46
CA ASN A 122 -0.72 -19.79 -0.37
C ASN A 122 -1.29 -18.90 0.74
N LYS A 123 -0.53 -18.66 1.82
CA LYS A 123 -0.94 -17.73 2.88
C LYS A 123 -1.12 -16.32 2.35
N VAL A 124 -0.30 -15.90 1.37
CA VAL A 124 -0.45 -14.63 0.63
C VAL A 124 -1.59 -14.72 -0.38
N PHE A 125 -1.45 -15.53 -1.43
CA PHE A 125 -2.31 -15.41 -2.61
C PHE A 125 -3.72 -15.96 -2.39
N CYS A 126 -3.90 -16.96 -1.52
CA CYS A 126 -5.22 -17.52 -1.21
C CYS A 126 -5.84 -16.90 0.03
N HIS A 127 -5.03 -16.56 1.02
CA HIS A 127 -5.46 -16.19 2.37
C HIS A 127 -4.97 -14.82 2.85
N GLY A 128 -4.40 -14.01 1.96
CA GLY A 128 -3.92 -12.68 2.30
C GLY A 128 -5.03 -11.76 2.79
N ILE A 129 -4.70 -11.00 3.83
CA ILE A 129 -5.53 -9.95 4.41
C ILE A 129 -5.63 -8.83 3.36
N PRO A 130 -6.84 -8.38 3.00
CA PRO A 130 -7.01 -7.24 2.11
C PRO A 130 -6.52 -5.96 2.79
N TYR A 131 -6.34 -4.92 1.98
CA TYR A 131 -6.05 -3.58 2.49
C TYR A 131 -6.62 -2.54 1.53
N LEU A 132 -6.80 -1.33 2.06
CA LEU A 132 -7.10 -0.13 1.27
C LEU A 132 -6.20 0.99 1.77
N ASN A 133 -5.72 1.83 0.86
CA ASN A 133 -5.05 3.07 1.24
C ASN A 133 -6.08 4.13 1.70
N GLN A 134 -5.60 5.29 2.15
CA GLN A 134 -6.46 6.34 2.70
C GLN A 134 -7.45 6.91 1.68
N GLU A 135 -7.05 7.04 0.42
CA GLU A 135 -7.91 7.56 -0.66
C GLU A 135 -8.99 6.55 -1.04
N GLU A 136 -8.60 5.28 -1.19
CA GLU A 136 -9.52 4.18 -1.49
C GLU A 136 -10.53 3.97 -0.36
N GLU A 137 -10.09 4.05 0.90
CA GLU A 137 -10.98 3.99 2.06
C GLU A 137 -11.97 5.16 2.05
N ALA A 138 -11.50 6.39 1.78
CA ALA A 138 -12.36 7.57 1.73
C ALA A 138 -13.42 7.46 0.62
N GLN A 139 -13.02 7.05 -0.58
CA GLN A 139 -13.92 6.83 -1.71
C GLN A 139 -14.95 5.73 -1.39
N LEU A 140 -14.53 4.63 -0.79
CA LEU A 140 -15.44 3.54 -0.43
C LEU A 140 -16.44 3.98 0.65
N ARG A 141 -16.00 4.78 1.64
CA ARG A 141 -16.87 5.38 2.66
C ARG A 141 -17.87 6.36 2.06
N GLU A 142 -17.46 7.20 1.10
CA GLU A 142 -18.35 8.14 0.42
C GLU A 142 -19.42 7.40 -0.42
N GLN A 143 -19.01 6.46 -1.26
CA GLN A 143 -19.94 5.62 -2.05
C GLN A 143 -20.93 4.84 -1.18
N THR A 144 -20.52 4.52 0.04
CA THR A 144 -21.36 3.86 1.03
C THR A 144 -22.41 4.82 1.58
N GLU A 145 -21.99 6.01 2.01
CA GLU A 145 -22.89 7.02 2.56
C GLU A 145 -23.88 7.52 1.49
N GLU A 146 -23.46 7.63 0.23
CA GLU A 146 -24.35 7.93 -0.90
C GLU A 146 -25.41 6.84 -1.09
N ARG A 147 -25.02 5.56 -1.10
CA ARG A 147 -25.96 4.44 -1.15
C ARG A 147 -26.91 4.47 0.04
N ARG A 148 -26.42 4.78 1.24
CA ARG A 148 -27.23 4.92 2.45
C ARG A 148 -28.29 6.02 2.31
N ASN A 149 -27.89 7.20 1.85
CA ASN A 149 -28.80 8.34 1.63
C ASN A 149 -29.87 8.04 0.57
N GLN A 150 -29.55 7.24 -0.46
CA GLN A 150 -30.53 6.78 -1.44
C GLN A 150 -31.58 5.84 -0.81
N HIS A 151 -31.16 4.88 0.02
CA HIS A 151 -32.08 3.97 0.72
C HIS A 151 -32.92 4.66 1.79
N ALA A 152 -32.34 5.58 2.57
CA ALA A 152 -33.04 6.31 3.63
C ALA A 152 -34.13 7.26 3.09
N ASN A 153 -33.95 7.80 1.88
CA ASN A 153 -34.94 8.65 1.21
C ASN A 153 -36.06 7.86 0.50
N GLY A 154 -36.14 6.54 0.69
CA GLY A 154 -37.21 5.71 0.12
C GLY A 154 -37.10 5.50 -1.40
N VAL A 155 -35.96 5.88 -2.01
CA VAL A 155 -35.66 5.56 -3.40
C VAL A 155 -35.06 4.15 -3.40
N GLY A 156 -35.94 3.16 -3.33
CA GLY A 156 -35.55 1.76 -3.49
C GLY A 156 -34.75 1.54 -4.79
N THR A 157 -33.97 0.47 -4.80
CA THR A 157 -33.11 0.01 -5.90
C THR A 157 -33.72 0.35 -7.29
N PRO A 158 -32.99 0.95 -8.24
CA PRO A 158 -33.54 1.46 -9.49
C PRO A 158 -34.19 0.42 -10.41
N SER A 159 -34.12 -0.87 -10.07
CA SER A 159 -34.42 -1.96 -11.00
C SER A 159 -35.86 -2.01 -11.51
N PHE A 160 -36.83 -1.34 -10.87
CA PHE A 160 -38.22 -1.32 -11.37
C PHE A 160 -39.00 -0.01 -11.12
N ILE A 161 -38.33 1.15 -11.00
CA ILE A 161 -39.07 2.42 -11.01
C ILE A 161 -39.47 2.71 -12.47
N SER A 162 -40.69 2.30 -12.83
CA SER A 162 -41.31 2.63 -14.11
C SER A 162 -41.28 4.17 -14.28
N PRO A 163 -40.95 4.74 -15.46
CA PRO A 163 -40.72 6.19 -15.69
C PRO A 163 -41.94 7.12 -15.47
N SER A 164 -43.01 6.61 -14.87
CA SER A 164 -44.30 7.26 -14.72
C SER A 164 -44.80 7.07 -13.29
N SER A 165 -44.11 7.64 -12.30
CA SER A 165 -44.68 7.85 -10.97
C SER A 165 -45.65 9.03 -11.03
N SER A 166 -46.81 8.84 -11.66
CA SER A 166 -47.91 9.79 -11.57
C SER A 166 -48.34 9.89 -10.10
N LYS A 167 -48.35 11.10 -9.53
CA LYS A 167 -48.87 11.42 -8.19
C LYS A 167 -50.41 11.35 -8.14
N GLY A 168 -51.00 10.28 -8.68
CA GLY A 168 -52.43 10.07 -8.73
C GLY A 168 -52.77 8.59 -8.55
N PRO A 169 -54.04 8.27 -8.24
CA PRO A 169 -54.48 6.89 -8.06
C PRO A 169 -54.21 6.09 -9.34
N ALA A 170 -53.41 5.03 -9.22
CA ALA A 170 -53.12 4.13 -10.33
C ALA A 170 -54.42 3.47 -10.81
N HIS A 171 -54.68 3.53 -12.13
CA HIS A 171 -55.82 2.84 -12.71
C HIS A 171 -55.58 1.33 -12.67
N VAL A 172 -56.26 0.64 -11.75
CA VAL A 172 -56.23 -0.82 -11.65
C VAL A 172 -57.31 -1.40 -12.58
N PRO A 173 -56.94 -2.22 -13.59
CA PRO A 173 -57.92 -2.90 -14.44
C PRO A 173 -58.91 -3.73 -13.63
N GLU A 174 -60.17 -3.84 -14.11
CA GLU A 174 -61.26 -4.50 -13.37
C GLU A 174 -60.92 -5.94 -12.94
N GLU A 175 -60.24 -6.67 -13.81
CA GLU A 175 -59.74 -8.04 -13.60
C GLU A 175 -58.74 -8.21 -12.45
N HIS A 176 -58.13 -7.11 -11.98
CA HIS A 176 -57.12 -7.11 -10.92
C HIS A 176 -57.54 -6.32 -9.67
N LYS A 177 -58.71 -5.66 -9.68
CA LYS A 177 -59.20 -4.89 -8.53
C LYS A 177 -59.35 -5.75 -7.29
N ASP A 178 -59.98 -6.92 -7.41
CA ASP A 178 -60.19 -7.82 -6.28
C ASP A 178 -58.87 -8.32 -5.68
N PHE A 179 -57.89 -8.61 -6.54
CA PHE A 179 -56.55 -9.02 -6.10
C PHE A 179 -55.85 -7.90 -5.34
N ILE A 180 -55.83 -6.68 -5.87
CA ILE A 180 -55.18 -5.53 -5.22
C ILE A 180 -55.90 -5.15 -3.92
N ASN A 181 -57.23 -5.23 -3.86
CA ASN A 181 -57.98 -5.00 -2.63
C ASN A 181 -57.62 -6.02 -1.54
N ARG A 182 -57.51 -7.30 -1.87
CA ARG A 182 -57.03 -8.33 -0.92
C ARG A 182 -55.62 -8.05 -0.41
N VAL A 183 -54.73 -7.53 -1.27
CA VAL A 183 -53.38 -7.14 -0.85
C VAL A 183 -53.43 -5.94 0.11
N ILE A 184 -54.26 -4.95 -0.18
CA ILE A 184 -54.44 -3.77 0.68
C ILE A 184 -54.98 -4.19 2.05
N GLU A 185 -56.00 -5.04 2.11
CA GLU A 185 -56.56 -5.54 3.38
C GLU A 185 -55.50 -6.25 4.23
N LYS A 186 -54.65 -7.09 3.62
CA LYS A 186 -53.53 -7.74 4.32
C LYS A 186 -52.51 -6.71 4.83
N VAL A 187 -52.22 -5.66 4.07
CA VAL A 187 -51.31 -4.57 4.50
C VAL A 187 -51.91 -3.72 5.61
N GLU A 188 -53.21 -3.41 5.58
CA GLU A 188 -53.89 -2.70 6.66
C GLU A 188 -53.94 -3.54 7.94
N ALA A 189 -54.12 -4.87 7.80
CA ALA A 189 -54.00 -5.81 8.92
C ALA A 189 -52.59 -5.84 9.51
N LEU A 190 -51.53 -5.67 8.71
CA LEU A 190 -50.14 -5.56 9.21
C LEU A 190 -49.92 -4.33 10.11
N PHE A 191 -50.63 -3.22 9.87
CA PHE A 191 -50.57 -2.04 10.75
C PHE A 191 -51.39 -2.20 12.04
N THR A 192 -52.37 -3.10 12.03
CA THR A 192 -53.31 -3.31 13.13
C THR A 192 -52.86 -4.45 14.06
N ASN A 193 -52.29 -5.50 13.48
CA ASN A 193 -51.70 -6.62 14.20
C ASN A 193 -50.25 -6.29 14.57
N ALA A 194 -49.74 -6.83 15.68
CA ALA A 194 -48.33 -6.66 16.09
C ALA A 194 -47.32 -7.43 15.19
N GLU A 195 -47.76 -7.91 14.02
CA GLU A 195 -46.93 -8.59 13.03
C GLU A 195 -45.99 -7.60 12.35
N LYS A 196 -44.75 -8.04 12.09
CA LYS A 196 -43.67 -7.16 11.62
C LYS A 196 -43.43 -7.26 10.11
N THR A 197 -43.83 -8.39 9.52
CA THR A 197 -43.59 -8.76 8.11
C THR A 197 -44.81 -9.48 7.56
N LEU A 198 -45.13 -9.25 6.28
CA LEU A 198 -46.20 -9.91 5.55
C LEU A 198 -45.68 -10.48 4.24
N ASP A 199 -45.85 -11.79 4.05
CA ASP A 199 -45.51 -12.49 2.81
C ASP A 199 -46.74 -12.56 1.89
N LEU A 200 -46.62 -12.05 0.66
CA LEU A 200 -47.68 -12.22 -0.36
C LEU A 200 -47.39 -13.40 -1.27
N GLU A 201 -48.46 -14.03 -1.73
CA GLU A 201 -48.38 -15.11 -2.70
C GLU A 201 -47.67 -14.68 -3.99
N PRO A 202 -46.96 -15.62 -4.66
CA PRO A 202 -46.30 -15.33 -5.93
C PRO A 202 -47.26 -14.78 -6.98
N CYS A 203 -46.91 -13.65 -7.58
CA CYS A 203 -47.76 -12.97 -8.55
C CYS A 203 -47.01 -12.70 -9.87
N THR A 204 -47.77 -12.39 -10.93
CA THR A 204 -47.20 -12.06 -12.23
C THR A 204 -46.44 -10.72 -12.19
N GLY A 205 -45.53 -10.49 -13.13
CA GLY A 205 -44.80 -9.22 -13.23
C GLY A 205 -45.71 -7.99 -13.40
N PHE A 206 -46.90 -8.16 -13.99
CA PHE A 206 -47.88 -7.09 -14.12
C PHE A 206 -48.58 -6.79 -12.78
N GLN A 207 -49.02 -7.82 -12.06
CA GLN A 207 -49.56 -7.68 -10.71
C GLN A 207 -48.54 -7.04 -9.75
N ARG A 208 -47.26 -7.40 -9.89
CA ARG A 208 -46.14 -6.80 -9.15
C ARG A 208 -46.06 -5.30 -9.35
N LYS A 209 -46.12 -4.86 -10.61
CA LYS A 209 -46.11 -3.45 -10.96
C LYS A 209 -47.31 -2.71 -10.35
N LEU A 210 -48.50 -3.30 -10.39
CA LEU A 210 -49.70 -2.73 -9.78
C LEU A 210 -49.56 -2.62 -8.26
N ILE A 211 -49.02 -3.63 -7.58
CA ILE A 211 -48.73 -3.59 -6.14
C ILE A 211 -47.81 -2.41 -5.80
N TYR A 212 -46.67 -2.26 -6.48
CA TYR A 212 -45.75 -1.14 -6.24
C TYR A 212 -46.41 0.22 -6.47
N GLN A 213 -47.19 0.37 -7.55
CA GLN A 213 -47.87 1.63 -7.84
C GLN A 213 -48.96 1.97 -6.81
N THR A 214 -49.77 1.00 -6.43
CA THR A 214 -50.89 1.21 -5.50
C THR A 214 -50.41 1.44 -4.07
N LEU A 215 -49.43 0.66 -3.59
CA LEU A 215 -48.90 0.81 -2.24
C LEU A 215 -48.11 2.10 -2.06
N ASN A 216 -47.32 2.51 -3.06
CA ASN A 216 -46.59 3.78 -3.00
C ASN A 216 -47.53 5.01 -2.94
N TRP A 217 -48.72 4.89 -3.55
CA TRP A 217 -49.75 5.93 -3.47
C TRP A 217 -50.54 5.89 -2.15
N LYS A 218 -51.05 4.71 -1.75
CA LYS A 218 -51.89 4.56 -0.55
C LYS A 218 -51.11 4.66 0.76
N PHE A 219 -49.88 4.15 0.78
CA PHE A 219 -49.01 4.10 1.94
C PHE A 219 -47.66 4.78 1.63
N PRO A 220 -47.65 6.10 1.36
CA PRO A 220 -46.44 6.83 0.97
C PRO A 220 -45.40 6.90 2.10
N LYS A 221 -45.83 6.63 3.34
CA LYS A 221 -44.98 6.48 4.53
C LYS A 221 -45.53 5.31 5.33
N GLY A 222 -44.66 4.50 5.90
CA GLY A 222 -45.02 3.42 6.83
C GLY A 222 -44.66 2.00 6.37
N LEU A 223 -44.27 1.81 5.11
CA LEU A 223 -44.15 0.50 4.49
C LEU A 223 -42.92 0.40 3.57
N HIS A 224 -42.13 -0.66 3.71
CA HIS A 224 -41.10 -1.05 2.75
C HIS A 224 -41.54 -2.30 1.99
N VAL A 225 -41.26 -2.33 0.69
CA VAL A 225 -41.71 -3.38 -0.22
C VAL A 225 -40.52 -3.98 -0.95
N GLU A 226 -40.19 -5.23 -0.61
CA GLU A 226 -39.12 -5.99 -1.24
C GLU A 226 -39.68 -7.17 -2.04
N THR A 227 -39.01 -7.47 -3.15
CA THR A 227 -39.27 -8.67 -3.96
C THR A 227 -38.16 -9.68 -3.71
N VAL A 228 -38.50 -10.84 -3.17
CA VAL A 228 -37.51 -11.88 -2.80
C VAL A 228 -37.69 -13.11 -3.69
N GLU A 229 -36.59 -13.66 -4.18
CA GLU A 229 -36.57 -14.93 -4.92
C GLU A 229 -36.32 -16.09 -3.96
N THR A 230 -37.24 -17.06 -3.92
CA THR A 230 -37.07 -18.30 -3.15
C THR A 230 -36.43 -19.40 -3.99
N GLU A 231 -35.77 -20.38 -3.35
CA GLU A 231 -35.06 -21.51 -3.98
C GLU A 231 -35.89 -22.29 -5.03
N LYS A 232 -37.23 -22.20 -4.99
CA LYS A 232 -38.17 -22.85 -5.92
C LYS A 232 -38.61 -21.97 -7.09
N VAL A 233 -37.87 -20.91 -7.45
CA VAL A 233 -38.16 -20.01 -8.60
C VAL A 233 -39.52 -19.27 -8.47
N ARG A 234 -40.04 -19.14 -7.25
CA ARG A 234 -41.27 -18.36 -6.99
C ARG A 234 -40.88 -17.04 -6.34
N THR A 235 -41.14 -15.95 -7.04
CA THR A 235 -40.91 -14.59 -6.52
C THR A 235 -42.01 -14.26 -5.51
N CYS A 236 -41.63 -14.00 -4.26
CA CYS A 236 -42.53 -13.63 -3.16
C CYS A 236 -42.39 -12.13 -2.86
N PHE A 237 -43.40 -11.50 -2.24
CA PHE A 237 -43.30 -10.13 -1.74
C PHE A 237 -43.17 -10.17 -0.24
N ILE A 238 -42.24 -9.39 0.30
CA ILE A 238 -42.15 -9.16 1.73
C ILE A 238 -42.47 -7.70 1.99
N LEU A 239 -43.53 -7.47 2.76
CA LEU A 239 -43.99 -6.17 3.21
C LEU A 239 -43.57 -6.00 4.66
N THR A 240 -42.73 -5.00 4.92
CA THR A 240 -42.18 -4.76 6.26
C THR A 240 -42.63 -3.40 6.78
N SER A 241 -43.08 -3.35 8.04
CA SER A 241 -43.47 -2.08 8.67
C SER A 241 -42.25 -1.18 8.91
N LEU A 242 -42.42 0.13 8.81
CA LEU A 242 -41.30 1.09 8.88
C LEU A 242 -40.55 1.07 10.23
N ALA A 243 -41.24 0.74 11.34
CA ALA A 243 -40.59 0.54 12.63
C ALA A 243 -39.58 -0.62 12.59
N SER A 244 -39.92 -1.69 11.88
CA SER A 244 -39.03 -2.84 11.64
C SER A 244 -37.95 -2.50 10.59
N CYS A 245 -38.26 -1.67 9.59
CA CYS A 245 -37.27 -1.17 8.64
C CYS A 245 -36.20 -0.29 9.30
N VAL A 246 -36.55 0.57 10.25
CA VAL A 246 -35.53 1.37 10.96
C VAL A 246 -34.59 0.46 11.75
N VAL A 247 -35.10 -0.63 12.33
CA VAL A 247 -34.26 -1.63 13.00
C VAL A 247 -33.41 -2.41 11.99
N MET A 248 -33.97 -2.84 10.86
CA MET A 248 -33.20 -3.49 9.79
C MET A 248 -32.15 -2.58 9.16
N CYS A 249 -32.46 -1.30 8.92
CA CYS A 249 -31.50 -0.31 8.44
C CYS A 249 -30.35 -0.14 9.42
N LYS A 250 -30.62 -0.11 10.74
CA LYS A 250 -29.56 -0.08 11.74
C LYS A 250 -28.72 -1.36 11.75
N ILE A 251 -29.34 -2.53 11.57
CA ILE A 251 -28.61 -3.81 11.48
C ILE A 251 -27.76 -3.86 10.20
N MET A 252 -28.30 -3.45 9.06
CA MET A 252 -27.56 -3.31 7.81
C MET A 252 -26.43 -2.31 7.92
N ASP A 253 -26.62 -1.17 8.58
CA ASP A 253 -25.57 -0.19 8.83
C ASP A 253 -24.41 -0.81 9.62
N VAL A 254 -24.71 -1.65 10.63
CA VAL A 254 -23.69 -2.36 11.43
C VAL A 254 -22.94 -3.39 10.57
N ILE A 255 -23.67 -4.25 9.85
CA ILE A 255 -23.08 -5.26 8.95
C ILE A 255 -22.20 -4.59 7.89
N PHE A 256 -22.68 -3.49 7.31
CA PHE A 256 -21.95 -2.78 6.26
C PHE A 256 -20.70 -2.08 6.81
N CYS A 257 -20.80 -1.43 7.98
CA CYS A 257 -19.62 -0.88 8.65
C CYS A 257 -18.57 -1.96 8.92
N GLU A 258 -19.02 -3.17 9.26
CA GLU A 258 -18.18 -4.33 9.48
C GLU A 258 -17.51 -4.79 8.17
N GLU A 259 -18.25 -4.89 7.07
CA GLU A 259 -17.69 -5.19 5.73
C GLU A 259 -16.65 -4.16 5.28
N LEU A 260 -16.92 -2.87 5.52
CA LEU A 260 -15.98 -1.80 5.18
C LEU A 260 -14.71 -1.89 6.03
N ASN A 261 -14.84 -2.17 7.33
CA ASN A 261 -13.69 -2.39 8.20
C ASN A 261 -12.88 -3.64 7.81
N ASP A 262 -13.55 -4.68 7.30
CA ASP A 262 -12.90 -5.87 6.76
C ASP A 262 -12.20 -5.57 5.42
N ALA A 263 -12.72 -4.63 4.61
CA ALA A 263 -12.10 -4.17 3.37
C ALA A 263 -10.82 -3.35 3.63
N VAL A 264 -10.87 -2.39 4.56
CA VAL A 264 -9.67 -1.62 4.99
C VAL A 264 -8.60 -2.56 5.54
N GLY A 265 -9.03 -3.65 6.18
CA GLY A 265 -8.18 -4.79 6.49
C GLY A 265 -6.91 -4.41 7.21
N PHE A 266 -5.75 -4.76 6.64
CA PHE A 266 -4.44 -4.60 7.29
C PHE A 266 -4.05 -3.14 7.57
N SER A 267 -4.51 -2.16 6.79
CA SER A 267 -4.21 -0.74 7.02
C SER A 267 -4.62 -0.27 8.42
N ARG A 268 -5.59 -0.94 9.05
CA ARG A 268 -5.98 -0.70 10.44
C ARG A 268 -4.86 -0.96 11.46
N VAL A 269 -3.97 -1.91 11.21
CA VAL A 269 -2.79 -2.17 12.05
C VAL A 269 -1.79 -1.04 11.89
N ILE A 270 -1.51 -0.61 10.65
CA ILE A 270 -0.63 0.54 10.37
C ILE A 270 -1.15 1.82 11.03
N HIS A 271 -2.46 2.08 10.95
CA HIS A 271 -3.09 3.20 11.65
C HIS A 271 -2.93 3.10 13.18
N ALA A 272 -2.96 1.91 13.77
CA ALA A 272 -2.74 1.72 15.20
C ALA A 272 -1.28 1.96 15.59
N ILE A 273 -0.32 1.50 14.77
CA ILE A 273 1.12 1.77 14.95
C ILE A 273 1.36 3.28 14.91
N SER A 274 0.85 3.97 13.88
CA SER A 274 0.97 5.42 13.72
C SER A 274 0.39 6.19 14.91
N LYS A 275 -0.86 5.89 15.30
CA LYS A 275 -1.55 6.53 16.44
C LYS A 275 -0.86 6.29 17.78
N SER A 276 -0.15 5.18 17.94
CA SER A 276 0.58 4.88 19.18
C SER A 276 1.71 5.88 19.44
N GLY A 277 2.27 6.48 18.38
CA GLY A 277 3.44 7.36 18.44
C GLY A 277 4.69 6.71 19.04
N LYS A 278 4.72 5.37 19.17
CA LYS A 278 5.84 4.62 19.77
C LYS A 278 7.03 4.60 18.83
N LEU A 279 8.19 4.27 19.40
CA LEU A 279 9.39 4.04 18.60
C LEU A 279 9.18 2.79 17.73
N VAL A 280 9.37 2.94 16.43
CA VAL A 280 9.37 1.85 15.45
C VAL A 280 10.81 1.60 15.01
N VAL A 281 11.30 0.39 15.24
CA VAL A 281 12.66 -0.03 14.94
C VAL A 281 12.64 -0.91 13.70
N GLY A 282 13.59 -0.70 12.79
CA GLY A 282 13.80 -1.58 11.64
C GLY A 282 15.29 -1.77 11.36
N HIS A 283 15.62 -2.61 10.39
CA HIS A 283 17.00 -2.83 9.96
C HIS A 283 17.12 -2.57 8.46
N ASN A 284 17.86 -1.54 8.04
CA ASN A 284 17.90 -1.12 6.63
C ASN A 284 16.50 -0.81 6.06
N MET A 285 15.68 -0.11 6.85
CA MET A 285 14.22 -0.14 6.70
C MET A 285 13.64 0.84 5.67
N LEU A 286 14.48 1.37 4.77
CA LEU A 286 14.03 2.39 3.81
C LEU A 286 12.94 1.85 2.88
N LEU A 287 13.12 0.64 2.35
CA LEU A 287 12.12 -0.01 1.50
C LEU A 287 10.88 -0.37 2.29
N ASP A 288 11.01 -0.87 3.51
CA ASP A 288 9.88 -1.20 4.39
C ASP A 288 8.99 0.02 4.62
N VAL A 289 9.59 1.18 4.93
CA VAL A 289 8.87 2.44 5.12
C VAL A 289 8.20 2.88 3.82
N MET A 290 8.93 2.85 2.69
CA MET A 290 8.39 3.23 1.39
C MET A 290 7.18 2.38 0.99
N HIS A 291 7.30 1.04 1.05
CA HIS A 291 6.20 0.13 0.72
C HIS A 291 5.02 0.25 1.69
N THR A 292 5.29 0.43 2.99
CA THR A 292 4.24 0.60 4.00
C THR A 292 3.40 1.85 3.74
N ILE A 293 4.04 2.97 3.43
CA ILE A 293 3.34 4.20 3.07
C ILE A 293 2.59 4.01 1.74
N HIS A 294 3.27 3.46 0.72
CA HIS A 294 2.73 3.28 -0.62
C HIS A 294 1.43 2.46 -0.65
N GLN A 295 1.41 1.34 0.10
CA GLN A 295 0.29 0.39 0.07
C GLN A 295 -0.83 0.76 1.04
N PHE A 296 -0.51 1.22 2.25
CA PHE A 296 -1.49 1.33 3.33
C PHE A 296 -1.90 2.76 3.65
N TYR A 297 -1.21 3.76 3.10
CA TYR A 297 -1.48 5.17 3.38
C TYR A 297 -1.80 5.95 2.11
N CYS A 298 -0.83 6.17 1.24
CA CYS A 298 -1.03 6.88 -0.03
C CYS A 298 0.08 6.52 -1.03
N PRO A 299 -0.16 6.69 -2.35
CA PRO A 299 0.91 6.66 -3.33
C PRO A 299 2.08 7.57 -2.92
N LEU A 300 3.31 7.15 -3.21
CA LEU A 300 4.48 7.92 -2.79
C LEU A 300 4.53 9.27 -3.52
N PRO A 301 4.78 10.39 -2.81
CA PRO A 301 4.87 11.72 -3.41
C PRO A 301 5.95 11.82 -4.51
N GLU A 302 5.89 12.84 -5.37
CA GLU A 302 6.95 13.08 -6.36
C GLU A 302 8.22 13.63 -5.72
N ASP A 303 8.09 14.57 -4.79
CA ASP A 303 9.23 15.20 -4.13
C ASP A 303 9.61 14.46 -2.82
N LEU A 304 10.91 14.31 -2.57
CA LEU A 304 11.42 13.67 -1.35
C LEU A 304 10.96 14.40 -0.06
N GLN A 305 10.81 15.72 -0.12
CA GLN A 305 10.40 16.49 1.06
C GLN A 305 8.99 16.10 1.53
N ASP A 306 8.06 15.94 0.60
CA ASP A 306 6.70 15.47 0.90
C ASP A 306 6.73 14.04 1.45
N PHE A 307 7.59 13.17 0.90
CA PHE A 307 7.79 11.83 1.44
C PHE A 307 8.27 11.85 2.90
N LYS A 308 9.19 12.76 3.26
CA LYS A 308 9.65 12.92 4.64
C LYS A 308 8.51 13.35 5.57
N GLU A 309 7.66 14.28 5.12
CA GLU A 309 6.50 14.75 5.89
C GLU A 309 5.46 13.65 6.09
N VAL A 310 5.14 12.88 5.05
CA VAL A 310 4.25 11.71 5.15
C VAL A 310 4.85 10.65 6.08
N THR A 311 6.16 10.40 5.98
CA THR A 311 6.86 9.47 6.87
C THR A 311 6.73 9.88 8.33
N MET A 312 6.86 11.18 8.65
CA MET A 312 6.66 11.69 10.02
C MET A 312 5.22 11.55 10.52
N CYS A 313 4.22 11.60 9.63
CA CYS A 313 2.83 11.37 9.98
C CYS A 313 2.57 9.90 10.32
N VAL A 314 3.09 8.98 9.49
CA VAL A 314 2.89 7.54 9.67
C VAL A 314 3.75 6.99 10.82
N PHE A 315 5.01 7.38 10.87
CA PHE A 315 5.97 6.94 11.89
C PHE A 315 6.68 8.13 12.55
N PRO A 316 6.10 8.69 13.64
CA PRO A 316 6.68 9.86 14.30
C PRO A 316 8.09 9.65 14.86
N ARG A 317 8.43 8.39 15.21
CA ARG A 317 9.72 7.99 15.73
C ARG A 317 10.16 6.67 15.10
N ILE A 318 11.15 6.74 14.23
CA ILE A 318 11.81 5.57 13.63
C ILE A 318 13.28 5.48 14.04
N LEU A 319 13.81 4.26 14.10
CA LEU A 319 15.23 4.01 14.30
C LEU A 319 15.70 2.83 13.45
N ASP A 320 16.72 3.07 12.64
CA ASP A 320 17.34 2.04 11.82
C ASP A 320 18.57 1.45 12.53
N THR A 321 18.49 0.17 12.89
CA THR A 321 19.57 -0.54 13.60
C THR A 321 20.83 -0.69 12.77
N LYS A 322 20.72 -0.78 11.44
CA LYS A 322 21.89 -0.84 10.56
C LYS A 322 22.65 0.47 10.59
N LEU A 323 21.94 1.59 10.60
CA LEU A 323 22.54 2.91 10.77
C LEU A 323 23.15 3.07 12.17
N MET A 324 22.44 2.66 13.21
CA MET A 324 22.92 2.71 14.59
C MET A 324 24.25 1.96 14.73
N ALA A 325 24.32 0.73 14.24
CA ALA A 325 25.53 -0.10 14.25
C ALA A 325 26.68 0.48 13.40
N SER A 326 26.36 1.22 12.34
CA SER A 326 27.35 1.85 11.45
C SER A 326 27.87 3.21 11.94
N THR A 327 27.37 3.69 13.08
CA THR A 327 27.69 5.02 13.65
C THR A 327 28.51 4.86 14.93
N GLN A 328 29.29 5.89 15.30
CA GLN A 328 30.01 5.89 16.57
C GLN A 328 29.03 5.83 17.77
N PRO A 329 29.32 5.08 18.84
CA PRO A 329 30.57 4.34 19.11
C PRO A 329 30.65 2.92 18.52
N PHE A 330 29.59 2.45 17.86
CA PHE A 330 29.48 1.06 17.39
C PHE A 330 30.35 0.75 16.18
N LYS A 331 30.61 1.74 15.32
CA LYS A 331 31.42 1.61 14.11
C LYS A 331 32.81 1.00 14.34
N GLU A 332 33.40 1.20 15.52
CA GLU A 332 34.71 0.65 15.89
C GLU A 332 34.63 -0.78 16.44
N LEU A 333 33.45 -1.19 16.92
CA LEU A 333 33.22 -2.47 17.60
C LEU A 333 32.55 -3.50 16.69
N ILE A 334 31.75 -3.03 15.73
CA ILE A 334 30.93 -3.86 14.85
C ILE A 334 31.53 -3.82 13.45
N THR A 335 31.93 -4.99 12.94
CA THR A 335 32.63 -5.11 11.65
C THR A 335 31.67 -5.36 10.49
N ASN A 336 30.61 -6.14 10.75
CA ASN A 336 29.57 -6.46 9.77
C ASN A 336 28.21 -6.05 10.33
N THR A 337 27.42 -5.35 9.51
CA THR A 337 26.10 -4.83 9.88
C THR A 337 24.97 -5.51 9.13
N SER A 338 25.17 -6.71 8.55
CA SER A 338 24.05 -7.58 8.15
C SER A 338 23.33 -8.06 9.41
N LEU A 339 22.00 -8.21 9.36
CA LEU A 339 21.20 -8.55 10.54
C LEU A 339 21.70 -9.82 11.26
N ALA A 340 21.97 -10.88 10.50
CA ALA A 340 22.48 -12.15 11.01
C ALA A 340 23.80 -12.00 11.79
N GLU A 341 24.77 -11.29 11.21
CA GLU A 341 26.10 -11.14 11.80
C GLU A 341 26.11 -10.08 12.90
N LEU A 342 25.22 -9.09 12.81
CA LEU A 342 25.00 -8.09 13.85
C LEU A 342 24.46 -8.76 15.12
N GLU A 343 23.44 -9.61 14.99
CA GLU A 343 22.87 -10.40 16.10
C GLU A 343 23.94 -11.19 16.85
N LYS A 344 24.78 -11.88 16.08
CA LYS A 344 25.88 -12.69 16.62
C LYS A 344 26.94 -11.85 17.33
N GLN A 345 27.42 -10.77 16.73
CA GLN A 345 28.41 -9.87 17.36
C GLN A 345 27.86 -9.22 18.63
N LEU A 346 26.56 -8.89 18.68
CA LEU A 346 25.93 -8.26 19.85
C LEU A 346 25.70 -9.23 21.04
N LYS A 347 25.94 -10.53 20.85
CA LYS A 347 26.02 -11.52 21.94
C LYS A 347 27.39 -11.55 22.62
N GLU A 348 28.43 -11.01 21.96
CA GLU A 348 29.81 -11.04 22.44
C GLU A 348 30.19 -9.75 23.20
N SER A 349 31.26 -9.81 23.99
CA SER A 349 31.80 -8.64 24.70
C SER A 349 32.26 -7.55 23.72
N PRO A 350 31.95 -6.25 23.94
CA PRO A 350 31.48 -5.64 25.20
C PRO A 350 29.95 -5.59 25.37
N PHE A 351 29.19 -6.18 24.46
CA PHE A 351 27.73 -6.22 24.51
C PHE A 351 27.25 -7.33 25.45
N LYS A 352 25.95 -7.31 25.74
CA LYS A 352 25.29 -8.33 26.57
C LYS A 352 23.95 -8.67 25.95
N SER A 353 23.71 -9.98 25.80
CA SER A 353 22.41 -10.46 25.33
C SER A 353 21.30 -10.02 26.28
N PRO A 354 20.21 -9.43 25.77
CA PRO A 354 19.07 -9.05 26.59
C PRO A 354 18.37 -10.29 27.14
N GLN A 355 17.77 -10.16 28.32
CA GLN A 355 16.87 -11.16 28.87
C GLN A 355 15.49 -10.96 28.26
N VAL A 356 15.00 -11.97 27.56
CA VAL A 356 13.75 -11.89 26.79
C VAL A 356 12.92 -13.14 27.02
N ALA A 357 11.62 -12.95 27.19
CA ALA A 357 10.62 -14.00 27.29
C ALA A 357 9.48 -13.72 26.30
N THR A 358 8.95 -14.77 25.68
CA THR A 358 7.76 -14.66 24.84
C THR A 358 6.52 -14.66 25.73
N ALA A 359 5.54 -13.81 25.41
CA ALA A 359 4.29 -13.77 26.16
C ALA A 359 3.53 -15.12 26.09
N GLU A 360 2.80 -15.46 27.15
CA GLU A 360 2.01 -16.69 27.19
C GLU A 360 1.01 -16.76 26.03
N GLY A 361 0.93 -17.91 25.35
CA GLY A 361 0.06 -18.12 24.19
C GLY A 361 0.61 -17.61 22.85
N PHE A 362 1.83 -17.06 22.82
CA PHE A 362 2.53 -16.69 21.59
C PHE A 362 3.58 -17.73 21.21
N PRO A 363 3.80 -17.98 19.90
CA PRO A 363 4.90 -18.83 19.46
C PRO A 363 6.23 -18.16 19.84
N SER A 364 7.06 -18.89 20.57
CA SER A 364 8.41 -18.47 20.94
C SER A 364 9.38 -18.79 19.81
N TYR A 365 10.29 -17.85 19.56
CA TYR A 365 11.36 -18.02 18.60
C TYR A 365 12.61 -18.61 19.25
N ASP A 366 13.17 -19.68 18.67
CA ASP A 366 14.50 -20.20 19.05
C ASP A 366 15.58 -19.72 18.07
N THR A 367 16.38 -18.75 18.53
CA THR A 367 17.50 -18.17 17.76
C THR A 367 18.56 -19.19 17.32
N ALA A 368 18.55 -20.42 17.85
CA ALA A 368 19.48 -21.48 17.46
C ALA A 368 18.98 -22.36 16.30
N GLN A 369 17.66 -22.40 16.04
CA GLN A 369 17.05 -23.33 15.08
C GLN A 369 16.30 -22.62 13.95
N GLU A 370 15.89 -21.38 14.16
CA GLU A 370 15.07 -20.65 13.19
C GLU A 370 15.89 -19.96 12.12
N GLN A 371 15.38 -20.05 10.89
CA GLN A 371 15.99 -19.41 9.74
C GLN A 371 15.52 -17.97 9.66
N LEU A 372 16.46 -17.07 9.43
CA LEU A 372 16.17 -15.70 9.01
C LEU A 372 15.30 -15.71 7.75
N HIS A 373 14.68 -14.57 7.42
CA HIS A 373 13.82 -14.41 6.23
C HIS A 373 12.37 -14.90 6.42
N GLU A 374 11.90 -14.77 7.66
CA GLU A 374 10.48 -14.62 7.99
C GLU A 374 10.33 -13.26 8.69
N ALA A 375 9.47 -12.38 8.17
CA ALA A 375 9.41 -10.98 8.62
C ALA A 375 9.26 -10.82 10.14
N GLY A 376 8.44 -11.64 10.80
CA GLY A 376 8.20 -11.59 12.24
C GLY A 376 9.43 -11.97 13.07
N TYR A 377 10.21 -12.93 12.59
CA TYR A 377 11.48 -13.33 13.18
C TYR A 377 12.55 -12.25 12.96
N ASP A 378 12.67 -11.71 11.76
CA ASP A 378 13.64 -10.66 11.44
C ASP A 378 13.33 -9.36 12.22
N ALA A 379 12.05 -9.04 12.43
CA ALA A 379 11.61 -7.98 13.33
C ALA A 379 11.97 -8.26 14.80
N TYR A 380 11.81 -9.51 15.27
CA TYR A 380 12.22 -9.92 16.61
C TYR A 380 13.74 -9.73 16.81
N ILE A 381 14.55 -10.27 15.91
CA ILE A 381 16.02 -10.13 15.95
C ILE A 381 16.44 -8.65 15.88
N THR A 382 15.80 -7.86 15.03
CA THR A 382 16.03 -6.41 14.93
C THR A 382 15.80 -5.71 16.27
N GLY A 383 14.74 -6.07 16.99
CA GLY A 383 14.48 -5.56 18.33
C GLY A 383 15.55 -5.96 19.36
N LEU A 384 16.05 -7.20 19.31
CA LEU A 384 17.16 -7.66 20.17
C LEU A 384 18.44 -6.88 19.90
N CYS A 385 18.77 -6.65 18.63
CA CYS A 385 19.93 -5.85 18.23
C CYS A 385 19.83 -4.42 18.79
N PHE A 386 18.66 -3.79 18.65
CA PHE A 386 18.41 -2.47 19.22
C PHE A 386 18.59 -2.44 20.74
N ILE A 387 17.98 -3.38 21.48
CA ILE A 387 18.09 -3.42 22.94
C ILE A 387 19.56 -3.56 23.38
N SER A 388 20.31 -4.46 22.73
CA SER A 388 21.72 -4.72 23.05
C SER A 388 22.58 -3.47 22.86
N MET A 389 22.40 -2.78 21.73
CA MET A 389 23.09 -1.52 21.45
C MET A 389 22.66 -0.39 22.39
N ALA A 390 21.36 -0.25 22.66
CA ALA A 390 20.85 0.78 23.57
C ALA A 390 21.39 0.59 25.00
N ASN A 391 21.41 -0.65 25.51
CA ASN A 391 21.96 -0.96 26.82
C ASN A 391 23.47 -0.73 26.90
N TYR A 392 24.21 -0.99 25.81
CA TYR A 392 25.62 -0.64 25.72
C TYR A 392 25.86 0.87 25.88
N LEU A 393 25.02 1.73 25.29
CA LEU A 393 25.14 3.18 25.52
C LEU A 393 24.98 3.56 26.99
N GLY A 394 24.25 2.76 27.76
CA GLY A 394 24.09 2.94 29.20
C GLY A 394 25.39 2.74 30.01
N SER A 395 26.40 2.05 29.46
CA SER A 395 27.70 1.90 30.13
C SER A 395 28.51 3.20 30.16
N PHE A 396 28.22 4.16 29.28
CA PHE A 396 28.86 5.48 29.28
C PHE A 396 28.28 6.44 30.32
N LEU A 397 27.16 6.10 30.96
CA LEU A 397 26.59 6.90 32.03
C LEU A 397 27.37 6.73 33.33
N THR A 398 27.32 7.74 34.19
CA THR A 398 27.87 7.68 35.55
C THR A 398 26.74 7.96 36.57
N PRO A 399 26.29 6.96 37.36
CA PRO A 399 26.71 5.54 37.31
C PRO A 399 26.18 4.82 36.05
N PRO A 400 26.86 3.74 35.60
CA PRO A 400 26.41 2.94 34.47
C PRO A 400 25.00 2.40 34.66
N LYS A 401 24.18 2.41 33.61
CA LYS A 401 22.83 1.83 33.61
C LYS A 401 22.79 0.61 32.70
N ALA A 402 22.36 -0.52 33.24
CA ALA A 402 22.22 -1.77 32.48
C ALA A 402 21.01 -1.76 31.53
N TYR A 403 19.96 -0.99 31.85
CA TYR A 403 18.76 -0.84 31.04
C TYR A 403 18.62 0.60 30.56
N ILE A 404 18.45 0.77 29.25
CA ILE A 404 18.13 2.04 28.61
C ILE A 404 16.73 1.97 27.99
N SER A 405 15.83 2.83 28.48
CA SER A 405 14.48 2.95 27.94
C SER A 405 14.49 3.42 26.48
N ALA A 406 13.52 2.93 25.68
CA ALA A 406 13.27 3.37 24.31
C ALA A 406 12.86 4.88 24.19
N ARG A 407 12.67 5.57 25.32
CA ARG A 407 12.43 7.02 25.39
C ARG A 407 13.66 7.81 25.88
N SER A 408 14.80 7.15 26.04
CA SER A 408 16.03 7.77 26.54
C SER A 408 16.59 8.79 25.56
N LYS A 409 17.16 9.87 26.09
CA LYS A 409 17.89 10.87 25.29
C LYS A 409 19.17 10.32 24.65
N LEU A 410 19.71 9.21 25.17
CA LEU A 410 20.92 8.58 24.61
C LEU A 410 20.72 8.06 23.18
N ILE A 411 19.50 7.66 22.84
CA ILE A 411 19.17 7.11 21.53
C ILE A 411 18.53 8.14 20.58
N GLU A 412 18.20 9.33 21.10
CA GLU A 412 17.62 10.44 20.33
C GLU A 412 18.43 10.83 19.08
N PRO A 413 19.78 10.81 19.10
CA PRO A 413 20.57 11.07 17.89
C PRO A 413 20.32 10.09 16.74
N PHE A 414 19.79 8.89 17.00
CA PHE A 414 19.48 7.88 15.98
C PHE A 414 18.05 7.98 15.45
N PHE A 415 17.18 8.79 16.07
CA PHE A 415 15.80 8.92 15.61
C PHE A 415 15.71 9.58 14.24
N ASN A 416 14.74 9.10 13.46
CA ASN A 416 14.27 9.67 12.22
C ASN A 416 15.37 9.80 11.16
N LYS A 417 16.29 8.83 11.16
CA LYS A 417 17.35 8.67 10.18
C LYS A 417 17.30 7.26 9.61
N LEU A 418 17.07 7.15 8.30
CA LEU A 418 17.03 5.87 7.59
C LEU A 418 18.38 5.59 6.95
N PHE A 419 18.84 4.35 6.98
CA PHE A 419 20.11 3.98 6.37
C PHE A 419 20.06 4.14 4.84
N LEU A 420 21.10 4.73 4.25
CA LEU A 420 21.23 4.84 2.80
C LEU A 420 22.26 3.83 2.29
N MET A 421 21.77 2.74 1.71
CA MET A 421 22.62 1.67 1.19
C MET A 421 23.56 2.18 0.07
N ARG A 422 24.85 1.85 0.20
CA ARG A 422 25.91 2.05 -0.81
C ARG A 422 26.19 3.50 -1.24
N ILE A 423 25.62 4.51 -0.58
CA ILE A 423 26.09 5.90 -0.76
C ILE A 423 27.39 6.08 -0.01
N ILE A 424 28.37 6.72 -0.66
CA ILE A 424 29.74 6.80 -0.15
C ILE A 424 29.86 7.76 1.03
N ASP A 425 29.19 8.90 0.93
CA ASP A 425 29.44 10.10 1.74
C ASP A 425 28.20 10.61 2.51
N ILE A 426 27.01 10.08 2.20
CA ILE A 426 25.76 10.36 2.91
C ILE A 426 25.31 9.07 3.61
N PRO A 427 25.55 8.93 4.93
CA PRO A 427 25.27 7.69 5.66
C PRO A 427 23.77 7.43 5.88
N TYR A 428 22.94 8.47 5.86
CA TYR A 428 21.52 8.37 6.19
C TYR A 428 20.67 9.41 5.48
N LEU A 429 19.39 9.08 5.32
CA LEU A 429 18.31 10.00 4.95
C LEU A 429 17.73 10.60 6.23
N ASN A 430 17.82 11.90 6.40
CA ASN A 430 17.27 12.60 7.56
C ASN A 430 15.81 12.96 7.31
N ILE A 431 14.89 12.35 8.04
CA ILE A 431 13.45 12.56 7.85
C ILE A 431 13.00 13.89 8.49
N THR A 432 13.59 14.27 9.62
CA THR A 432 13.20 15.50 10.35
C THR A 432 13.86 16.77 9.87
N GLY A 433 14.84 16.69 8.98
CA GLY A 433 15.65 17.84 8.61
C GLY A 433 16.38 17.67 7.28
N PRO A 434 17.22 18.65 6.92
CA PRO A 434 18.00 18.56 5.70
C PRO A 434 19.00 17.40 5.77
N ASP A 435 19.28 16.84 4.60
CA ASP A 435 20.32 15.82 4.45
C ASP A 435 21.71 16.45 4.47
N LEU A 436 22.71 15.63 4.80
CA LEU A 436 24.10 16.05 4.75
C LEU A 436 24.49 16.38 3.30
N GLN A 437 25.19 17.50 3.13
CA GLN A 437 25.74 17.93 1.85
C GLN A 437 27.24 17.62 1.82
N PRO A 438 27.66 16.50 1.19
CA PRO A 438 29.06 16.13 1.16
C PRO A 438 29.85 17.05 0.22
N LYS A 439 31.12 17.31 0.58
CA LYS A 439 32.03 18.05 -0.30
C LYS A 439 32.56 17.14 -1.39
N ARG A 440 31.92 17.22 -2.56
CA ARG A 440 32.28 16.46 -3.77
C ARG A 440 33.18 17.26 -4.71
N ASP A 441 34.04 18.09 -4.15
CA ASP A 441 34.95 18.98 -4.91
C ASP A 441 35.94 18.19 -5.80
N HIS A 442 36.18 16.92 -5.47
CA HIS A 442 37.04 15.98 -6.22
C HIS A 442 36.28 15.20 -7.32
N VAL A 443 34.97 15.40 -7.46
CA VAL A 443 34.12 14.66 -8.40
C VAL A 443 33.85 15.52 -9.63
N LEU A 444 34.04 14.90 -10.80
CA LEU A 444 33.82 15.49 -12.11
C LEU A 444 32.66 14.80 -12.82
N TYR A 445 31.82 15.57 -13.50
CA TYR A 445 30.83 15.06 -14.44
C TYR A 445 31.43 15.07 -15.85
N VAL A 446 31.45 13.92 -16.52
CA VAL A 446 32.04 13.77 -17.84
C VAL A 446 30.98 13.27 -18.81
N THR A 447 30.82 13.97 -19.93
CA THR A 447 30.01 13.52 -21.07
C THR A 447 30.89 13.16 -22.25
N PHE A 448 30.58 12.07 -22.93
CA PHE A 448 31.40 11.47 -23.98
C PHE A 448 30.52 10.69 -24.99
N PRO A 449 31.07 10.26 -26.14
CA PRO A 449 30.35 9.48 -27.14
C PRO A 449 30.00 8.08 -26.60
N LYS A 450 28.85 7.55 -27.02
CA LYS A 450 28.29 6.27 -26.55
C LYS A 450 29.19 5.04 -26.77
N GLU A 451 30.20 5.15 -27.63
CA GLU A 451 31.14 4.08 -27.93
C GLU A 451 32.19 3.89 -26.82
N TRP A 452 32.32 4.86 -25.90
CA TRP A 452 33.33 4.85 -24.86
C TRP A 452 33.07 3.77 -23.80
N LYS A 453 34.16 3.15 -23.36
CA LYS A 453 34.20 2.14 -22.32
C LYS A 453 34.97 2.66 -21.11
N THR A 454 34.92 1.92 -20.02
CA THR A 454 35.61 2.31 -18.78
C THR A 454 37.12 2.45 -18.98
N SER A 455 37.72 1.66 -19.88
CA SER A 455 39.13 1.77 -20.27
C SER A 455 39.48 3.15 -20.84
N ASP A 456 38.58 3.75 -21.62
CA ASP A 456 38.81 5.06 -22.25
C ASP A 456 38.82 6.16 -21.19
N LEU A 457 37.96 6.06 -20.17
CA LEU A 457 37.96 6.96 -19.02
C LEU A 457 39.23 6.79 -18.18
N TYR A 458 39.68 5.56 -17.91
CA TYR A 458 40.95 5.34 -17.22
C TYR A 458 42.14 5.88 -18.01
N GLN A 459 42.14 5.75 -19.34
CA GLN A 459 43.18 6.31 -20.20
C GLN A 459 43.15 7.83 -20.18
N LEU A 460 41.97 8.44 -20.30
CA LEU A 460 41.78 9.89 -20.28
C LEU A 460 42.32 10.52 -18.99
N PHE A 461 42.04 9.90 -17.84
CA PHE A 461 42.45 10.42 -16.54
C PHE A 461 43.75 9.81 -16.00
N SER A 462 44.49 9.05 -16.80
CA SER A 462 45.71 8.35 -16.37
C SER A 462 46.77 9.29 -15.76
N ALA A 463 46.82 10.55 -16.19
CA ALA A 463 47.70 11.60 -15.67
C ALA A 463 47.40 12.00 -14.20
N PHE A 464 46.20 11.68 -13.71
CA PHE A 464 45.70 12.07 -12.38
C PHE A 464 45.75 10.90 -11.37
N GLY A 465 46.38 9.79 -11.75
CA GLY A 465 46.52 8.60 -10.92
C GLY A 465 45.26 7.74 -10.93
N ASN A 466 45.00 7.06 -9.81
CA ASN A 466 43.85 6.17 -9.70
C ASN A 466 42.55 6.99 -9.62
N ILE A 467 41.54 6.58 -10.40
CA ILE A 467 40.23 7.21 -10.43
C ILE A 467 39.14 6.20 -10.09
N GLN A 468 38.02 6.70 -9.59
CA GLN A 468 36.80 5.90 -9.48
C GLN A 468 35.76 6.40 -10.48
N VAL A 469 35.27 5.50 -11.32
CA VAL A 469 34.25 5.79 -12.33
C VAL A 469 32.90 5.28 -11.84
N SER A 470 31.92 6.17 -11.82
CA SER A 470 30.52 5.83 -11.54
C SER A 470 29.65 6.23 -12.73
N TRP A 471 29.20 5.23 -13.50
CA TRP A 471 28.38 5.43 -14.69
C TRP A 471 27.00 5.99 -14.35
N ILE A 472 26.52 6.93 -15.16
CA ILE A 472 25.18 7.51 -15.06
C ILE A 472 24.31 6.92 -16.17
N ASP A 473 24.79 7.00 -17.42
CA ASP A 473 24.18 6.41 -18.62
C ASP A 473 25.26 6.00 -19.64
N ASP A 474 24.89 5.70 -20.88
CA ASP A 474 25.81 5.29 -21.95
C ASP A 474 26.68 6.44 -22.49
N THR A 475 26.39 7.69 -22.14
CA THR A 475 27.09 8.90 -22.62
C THR A 475 27.67 9.76 -21.51
N SER A 476 27.49 9.37 -20.25
CA SER A 476 27.93 10.18 -19.11
C SER A 476 28.31 9.35 -17.87
N ALA A 477 29.30 9.85 -17.13
CA ALA A 477 29.77 9.25 -15.90
C ALA A 477 30.32 10.30 -14.92
N PHE A 478 30.25 10.00 -13.63
CA PHE A 478 31.03 10.68 -12.62
C PHE A 478 32.42 10.07 -12.49
N VAL A 479 33.45 10.91 -12.43
CA VAL A 479 34.84 10.52 -12.21
C VAL A 479 35.34 11.18 -10.95
N SER A 480 35.72 10.38 -9.95
CA SER A 480 36.30 10.88 -8.71
C SER A 480 37.82 10.82 -8.79
N LEU A 481 38.47 11.97 -8.61
CA LEU A 481 39.93 12.10 -8.58
C LEU A 481 40.46 11.84 -7.17
N SER A 482 41.70 11.34 -7.09
CA SER A 482 42.38 11.09 -5.81
C SER A 482 42.76 12.37 -5.06
N GLN A 483 43.01 13.47 -5.78
CA GLN A 483 43.40 14.75 -5.21
C GLN A 483 42.55 15.90 -5.78
N THR A 484 42.08 16.79 -4.91
CA THR A 484 41.17 17.90 -5.25
C THR A 484 41.85 19.00 -6.08
N ASP A 485 43.15 19.19 -5.94
CA ASP A 485 43.95 20.20 -6.65
C ASP A 485 44.08 19.90 -8.16
N GLN A 486 43.90 18.63 -8.55
CA GLN A 486 43.99 18.18 -9.94
C GLN A 486 42.71 18.44 -10.75
N VAL A 487 41.58 18.72 -10.09
CA VAL A 487 40.27 18.97 -10.69
C VAL A 487 40.34 20.14 -11.68
N GLN A 488 41.00 21.23 -11.29
CA GLN A 488 41.12 22.42 -12.14
C GLN A 488 41.97 22.15 -13.38
N ILE A 489 42.97 21.27 -13.27
CA ILE A 489 43.84 20.88 -14.38
C ILE A 489 43.02 20.06 -15.38
N ALA A 490 42.27 19.05 -14.91
CA ALA A 490 41.39 18.26 -15.77
C ALA A 490 40.34 19.12 -16.50
N MET A 491 39.73 20.08 -15.81
CA MET A 491 38.78 21.04 -16.38
C MET A 491 39.42 21.93 -17.45
N ASN A 492 40.67 22.37 -17.24
CA ASN A 492 41.38 23.20 -18.22
C ASN A 492 41.77 22.38 -19.46
N THR A 493 42.17 21.12 -19.28
CA THR A 493 42.51 20.21 -20.39
C THR A 493 41.30 19.91 -21.27
N SER A 494 40.10 19.72 -20.69
CA SER A 494 38.90 19.43 -21.48
C SER A 494 38.44 20.59 -22.37
N ARG A 495 38.86 21.84 -22.12
CA ARG A 495 38.49 22.99 -22.96
C ARG A 495 38.98 22.89 -24.40
N TYR A 496 40.00 22.07 -24.64
CA TYR A 496 40.60 21.85 -25.95
C TYR A 496 40.09 20.57 -26.63
N ALA A 497 39.23 19.80 -25.97
CA ALA A 497 38.68 18.56 -26.49
C ALA A 497 37.32 18.79 -27.16
N GLU A 498 37.10 18.19 -28.32
CA GLU A 498 35.80 18.22 -29.02
C GLU A 498 34.95 16.98 -28.72
N SER A 499 35.59 15.86 -28.38
CA SER A 499 34.91 14.57 -28.22
C SER A 499 34.26 14.36 -26.85
N TYR A 500 34.71 15.05 -25.81
CA TYR A 500 34.17 14.92 -24.46
C TYR A 500 34.12 16.28 -23.76
N ARG A 501 33.29 16.40 -22.73
CA ARG A 501 33.20 17.60 -21.90
C ARG A 501 33.27 17.22 -20.44
N ILE A 502 34.09 17.94 -19.68
CA ILE A 502 34.19 17.80 -18.23
C ILE A 502 33.54 19.03 -17.59
N GLN A 503 32.77 18.80 -16.53
CA GLN A 503 32.21 19.81 -15.66
C GLN A 503 32.47 19.43 -14.20
N THR A 504 32.53 20.42 -13.31
CA THR A 504 32.59 20.12 -11.87
C THR A 504 31.25 19.58 -11.39
N TYR A 505 31.27 18.78 -10.32
CA TYR A 505 30.02 18.30 -9.70
C TYR A 505 29.10 19.46 -9.27
N ALA A 506 29.67 20.56 -8.77
CA ALA A 506 28.91 21.75 -8.38
C ALA A 506 28.18 22.39 -9.57
N GLU A 507 28.85 22.56 -10.72
CA GLU A 507 28.23 23.08 -11.95
C GLU A 507 27.12 22.15 -12.46
N TYR A 508 27.34 20.83 -12.40
CA TYR A 508 26.33 19.84 -12.76
C TYR A 508 25.05 19.97 -11.92
N ILE A 509 25.18 20.05 -10.59
CA ILE A 509 24.04 20.20 -9.68
C ILE A 509 23.31 21.53 -9.92
N GLN A 510 24.05 22.62 -10.12
CA GLN A 510 23.47 23.92 -10.41
C GLN A 510 22.69 23.92 -11.74
N GLY A 511 23.24 23.29 -12.78
CA GLY A 511 22.56 23.13 -14.06
C GLY A 511 21.25 22.36 -13.93
N LYS A 512 21.26 21.26 -13.16
CA LYS A 512 20.07 20.45 -12.87
C LYS A 512 18.97 21.23 -12.13
N GLN A 513 19.34 22.04 -11.15
CA GLN A 513 18.38 22.89 -10.43
C GLN A 513 17.73 23.91 -11.35
N GLN A 514 18.50 24.56 -12.23
CA GLN A 514 17.95 25.51 -13.21
C GLN A 514 17.03 24.82 -14.24
N GLU A 515 17.33 23.59 -14.65
CA GLU A 515 16.43 22.81 -15.51
C GLU A 515 15.13 22.44 -14.79
N LYS A 516 15.19 22.02 -13.52
CA LYS A 516 13.98 21.73 -12.72
C LYS A 516 13.12 22.98 -12.53
N GLU A 517 13.73 24.15 -12.31
CA GLU A 517 13.01 25.44 -12.22
C GLU A 517 12.36 25.85 -13.54
N LYS A 518 13.04 25.66 -14.68
CA LYS A 518 12.49 25.93 -16.02
C LYS A 518 11.31 24.99 -16.37
N LEU A 519 11.41 23.72 -15.98
CA LEU A 519 10.34 22.75 -16.19
C LEU A 519 9.15 22.97 -15.23
N GLY A 520 9.42 23.47 -14.01
CA GLY A 520 8.39 23.87 -13.05
C GLY A 520 7.62 25.14 -13.45
N GLN A 521 8.27 26.09 -14.13
CA GLN A 521 7.62 27.32 -14.62
C GLN A 521 6.77 27.13 -15.87
N THR A 522 6.96 26.05 -16.64
CA THR A 522 6.22 25.81 -17.90
C THR A 522 4.82 25.23 -17.69
N THR A 523 4.39 24.99 -16.45
CA THR A 523 3.04 24.49 -16.12
C THR A 523 2.32 25.39 -15.10
N LYS A 524 2.17 26.70 -15.39
CA LYS A 524 1.15 27.59 -14.79
C LYS A 524 1.23 29.00 -15.38
N THR A 525 0.71 29.19 -16.57
CA THR A 525 0.15 30.49 -16.99
C THR A 525 -1.36 30.41 -16.86
N TRP A 526 -1.84 30.51 -15.63
CA TRP A 526 -3.20 31.00 -15.39
C TRP A 526 -3.12 32.52 -15.49
N GLY A 527 -3.88 33.09 -16.42
CA GLY A 527 -4.05 34.53 -16.53
C GLY A 527 -4.51 35.11 -15.18
N GLU A 528 -3.98 36.29 -14.88
CA GLU A 528 -4.44 37.12 -13.78
C GLU A 528 -5.95 37.32 -13.90
N ASP A 529 -6.71 36.66 -13.02
CA ASP A 529 -7.94 37.18 -12.38
C ASP A 529 -8.55 36.07 -11.50
N GLY A 530 -8.49 36.23 -10.17
CA GLY A 530 -9.19 35.32 -9.25
C GLY A 530 -8.55 35.13 -7.88
N TRP A 531 -8.24 36.20 -7.15
CA TRP A 531 -7.95 36.11 -5.72
C TRP A 531 -9.23 35.84 -4.91
N VAL A 532 -9.50 34.59 -4.55
CA VAL A 532 -10.19 34.26 -3.30
C VAL A 532 -9.61 32.97 -2.72
N LYS A 533 -8.88 33.12 -1.59
CA LYS A 533 -8.40 32.02 -0.73
C LYS A 533 -9.58 31.22 -0.16
N PRO A 534 -9.48 29.89 0.00
CA PRO A 534 -10.21 29.19 1.04
C PRO A 534 -9.34 29.09 2.30
N HIS A 535 -9.77 29.78 3.35
CA HIS A 535 -9.32 29.52 4.71
C HIS A 535 -9.90 28.19 5.19
N TYR A 536 -9.02 27.28 5.63
CA TYR A 536 -9.39 26.23 6.57
C TYR A 536 -10.03 26.86 7.81
N ARG A 537 -11.26 26.46 8.12
CA ARG A 537 -11.81 26.52 9.48
C ARG A 537 -12.49 25.20 9.80
N ILE A 538 -11.87 24.50 10.75
CA ILE A 538 -12.51 23.47 11.56
C ILE A 538 -13.75 24.10 12.23
N PHE A 539 -14.92 23.55 11.95
CA PHE A 539 -16.09 23.72 12.82
C PHE A 539 -16.86 22.41 12.91
N CYS A 540 -16.68 21.72 14.03
CA CYS A 540 -17.73 20.91 14.62
C CYS A 540 -18.96 21.81 14.84
N ARG A 541 -20.07 21.48 14.20
CA ARG A 541 -21.43 21.73 14.72
C ARG A 541 -22.44 20.93 13.92
N TYR A 542 -23.18 20.10 14.65
CA TYR A 542 -24.48 19.54 14.25
C TYR A 542 -25.36 20.59 13.54
N PRO A 543 -26.24 20.15 12.64
CA PRO A 543 -27.50 20.84 12.48
C PRO A 543 -28.70 19.93 12.74
N GLN A 544 -29.58 20.47 13.58
CA GLN A 544 -30.98 20.12 13.68
C GLN A 544 -31.71 20.46 12.38
N PHE A 545 -32.75 19.67 12.10
CA PHE A 545 -33.80 19.87 11.11
C PHE A 545 -34.30 21.32 10.99
N LEU A 546 -34.50 21.80 9.76
CA LEU A 546 -35.70 22.57 9.41
C LEU A 546 -36.01 22.52 7.90
N PHE A 547 -37.23 22.08 7.60
CA PHE A 547 -37.93 22.13 6.32
C PHE A 547 -38.20 23.58 5.87
N ILE A 548 -37.93 23.93 4.61
CA ILE A 548 -38.75 24.88 3.83
C ILE A 548 -38.80 24.45 2.35
N LEU A 549 -40.01 24.05 1.92
CA LEU A 549 -40.47 23.98 0.53
C LEU A 549 -40.52 25.39 -0.06
N LEU A 550 -40.08 25.59 -1.31
CA LEU A 550 -40.69 26.57 -2.21
C LEU A 550 -40.41 26.20 -3.68
N TYR A 551 -41.51 25.89 -4.37
CA TYR A 551 -41.66 25.76 -5.82
C TYR A 551 -41.34 27.08 -6.53
N VAL A 552 -40.57 27.06 -7.63
CA VAL A 552 -40.86 27.85 -8.86
C VAL A 552 -40.23 27.13 -10.07
N TRP A 553 -41.09 26.75 -11.03
CA TRP A 553 -40.74 26.51 -12.43
C TRP A 553 -41.21 27.74 -13.23
N PRO A 554 -40.63 28.09 -14.39
CA PRO A 554 -41.13 27.49 -15.63
C PRO A 554 -40.10 27.21 -16.75
N ASN A 555 -40.55 26.31 -17.63
CA ASN A 555 -40.05 25.84 -18.93
C ASN A 555 -39.31 26.84 -19.85
N PHE A 556 -38.35 26.33 -20.65
CA PHE A 556 -38.42 26.36 -22.12
C PHE A 556 -37.53 25.28 -22.79
N CYS A 557 -38.04 24.74 -23.91
CA CYS A 557 -37.64 23.53 -24.66
C CYS A 557 -36.28 23.60 -25.41
N SER A 558 -35.65 22.44 -25.66
CA SER A 558 -35.72 21.74 -26.98
C SER A 558 -34.75 20.55 -27.17
N ARG A 559 -35.35 19.41 -27.55
CA ARG A 559 -34.97 18.40 -28.57
C ARG A 559 -33.53 17.88 -28.66
N GLY A 560 -33.43 16.54 -28.63
CA GLY A 560 -32.37 15.81 -29.33
C GLY A 560 -32.36 14.30 -29.06
N LEU A 561 -33.28 13.54 -29.67
CA LEU A 561 -33.17 12.08 -29.77
C LEU A 561 -31.83 11.69 -30.43
N ARG A 562 -31.10 10.72 -29.87
CA ARG A 562 -30.24 9.84 -30.68
C ARG A 562 -30.40 8.36 -30.29
N LYS A 563 -30.68 7.60 -31.35
CA LYS A 563 -30.95 6.17 -31.44
C LYS A 563 -29.66 5.36 -31.34
N ARG A 564 -29.84 4.09 -30.93
CA ARG A 564 -28.94 2.96 -31.21
C ARG A 564 -28.54 2.92 -32.69
N SER A 565 -27.25 2.72 -32.95
CA SER A 565 -26.72 2.38 -34.27
C SER A 565 -26.02 1.03 -34.22
N ILE A 566 -26.65 0.06 -34.88
CA ILE A 566 -26.03 -1.11 -35.49
C ILE A 566 -25.25 -0.60 -36.70
N SER A 567 -24.01 -1.08 -36.90
CA SER A 567 -23.23 -0.81 -38.11
C SER A 567 -23.01 -2.09 -38.92
N PRO A 568 -22.85 -1.97 -40.25
CA PRO A 568 -23.21 -3.01 -41.21
C PRO A 568 -22.01 -3.71 -41.86
N VAL A 569 -22.28 -4.89 -42.42
CA VAL A 569 -21.44 -5.63 -43.37
C VAL A 569 -22.02 -5.42 -44.77
N GLN A 570 -21.19 -4.98 -45.73
CA GLN A 570 -21.04 -5.55 -47.08
C GLN A 570 -20.09 -4.70 -47.95
N GLY A 571 -19.16 -5.37 -48.61
CA GLY A 571 -18.35 -4.91 -49.74
C GLY A 571 -17.89 -6.14 -50.53
N GLU A 572 -18.22 -6.16 -51.81
CA GLU A 572 -18.31 -7.31 -52.73
C GLU A 572 -16.97 -7.86 -53.29
N GLN A 573 -16.97 -9.20 -53.42
CA GLN A 573 -16.63 -10.02 -54.60
C GLN A 573 -15.28 -9.92 -55.35
N GLY A 574 -14.65 -11.08 -55.50
CA GLY A 574 -13.55 -11.36 -56.44
C GLY A 574 -13.09 -12.82 -56.43
N SER A 575 -13.86 -13.70 -57.08
CA SER A 575 -13.49 -14.93 -57.84
C SER A 575 -12.28 -15.81 -57.45
N GLY A 576 -12.50 -17.11 -57.29
CA GLY A 576 -11.50 -18.17 -57.53
C GLY A 576 -11.66 -19.43 -56.66
N GLU A 577 -11.74 -20.62 -57.27
CA GLU A 577 -12.14 -21.94 -56.77
C GLU A 577 -11.28 -22.62 -55.66
N PRO A 578 -11.78 -23.73 -55.03
CA PRO A 578 -11.30 -24.28 -53.76
C PRO A 578 -10.51 -25.60 -53.87
N LEU A 579 -9.57 -25.84 -52.95
CA LEU A 579 -9.00 -27.17 -52.62
C LEU A 579 -8.66 -27.20 -51.11
N ILE A 580 -9.44 -27.90 -50.27
CA ILE A 580 -9.27 -29.28 -49.77
C ILE A 580 -8.40 -29.41 -48.49
N THR A 581 -9.03 -30.02 -47.47
CA THR A 581 -8.56 -30.82 -46.29
C THR A 581 -7.91 -30.18 -45.06
N ASP A 582 -8.67 -30.26 -43.95
CA ASP A 582 -8.43 -31.03 -42.72
C ASP A 582 -6.99 -31.40 -42.30
N GLY A 583 -6.69 -31.21 -41.01
CA GLY A 583 -5.68 -32.01 -40.31
C GLY A 583 -5.00 -31.32 -39.12
N TRP A 584 -5.62 -31.40 -37.93
CA TRP A 584 -4.90 -31.22 -36.65
C TRP A 584 -4.54 -32.60 -36.09
N SER A 585 -3.25 -32.92 -36.00
CA SER A 585 -2.67 -33.78 -34.95
C SER A 585 -1.15 -33.98 -35.07
N HIS A 586 -0.48 -33.88 -33.91
CA HIS A 586 0.83 -34.41 -33.50
C HIS A 586 2.14 -33.87 -34.11
N TYR A 587 3.10 -33.52 -33.22
CA TYR A 587 4.53 -33.96 -33.15
C TYR A 587 5.19 -33.19 -31.97
N SER A 588 5.46 -33.77 -30.80
CA SER A 588 6.59 -34.65 -30.38
C SER A 588 7.96 -33.94 -30.24
N TYR A 589 8.49 -33.90 -29.01
CA TYR A 589 9.88 -33.57 -28.66
C TYR A 589 10.79 -34.82 -28.76
N PRO A 590 12.11 -34.67 -29.05
CA PRO A 590 13.02 -35.80 -29.21
C PRO A 590 13.68 -36.26 -27.90
N ASP A 591 13.80 -37.58 -27.78
CA ASP A 591 14.59 -38.32 -26.78
C ASP A 591 16.10 -38.18 -27.01
N SER A 592 16.87 -38.15 -25.92
CA SER A 592 18.25 -38.63 -25.91
C SER A 592 18.46 -39.58 -24.71
N THR A 593 19.05 -40.71 -25.05
CA THR A 593 19.19 -41.96 -24.29
C THR A 593 20.21 -41.89 -23.15
N GLY A 594 19.92 -42.55 -22.03
CA GLY A 594 20.89 -42.84 -20.98
C GLY A 594 20.38 -43.84 -19.94
N SER A 595 20.46 -45.13 -20.25
CA SER A 595 20.01 -46.25 -19.40
C SER A 595 20.81 -46.40 -18.12
N LYS A 596 20.14 -46.63 -16.97
CA LYS A 596 20.63 -47.48 -15.88
C LYS A 596 19.46 -47.97 -15.00
N LYS A 597 19.25 -49.29 -15.01
CA LYS A 597 18.34 -50.03 -14.14
C LYS A 597 18.86 -50.03 -12.69
N MET A 598 17.99 -49.83 -11.71
CA MET A 598 18.17 -50.36 -10.35
C MET A 598 16.91 -51.12 -9.93
N LYS A 599 17.13 -52.37 -9.54
CA LYS A 599 16.17 -53.30 -8.95
C LYS A 599 15.84 -52.85 -7.53
N THR A 600 14.58 -52.95 -7.18
CA THR A 600 14.06 -53.05 -5.82
C THR A 600 14.27 -54.47 -5.30
N ASP A 601 14.80 -54.61 -4.10
CA ASP A 601 14.50 -55.70 -3.17
C ASP A 601 14.65 -55.14 -1.75
N GLY A 602 13.66 -55.41 -0.90
CA GLY A 602 13.57 -54.94 0.47
C GLY A 602 14.33 -55.81 1.47
N VAL A 603 14.53 -55.24 2.66
CA VAL A 603 14.13 -55.73 4.01
C VAL A 603 13.98 -54.48 4.87
#